data_AF-A0A258GTZ8-F1
#
_entry.id   AF-A0A258GTZ8-F1
#
_cell.length_a   1.000
_cell.length_b   1.000
_cell.length_c   1.000
_cell.angle_alpha   90.00
_cell.angle_beta   90.00
_cell.angle_gamma   90.00
#
_symmetry.space_group_name_H-M   'P 1'
#
loop_
_entity.id
_entity.type
_entity.pdbx_description
1 polymer ?
#
loop_
_entity_poly.entity_id
_entity_poly.type
_entity_poly.pdbx_seq_one_letter_code
_entity_poly.pdbx_strand_id
1 'polypeptide(L)'
;SPTDSRPLTFINGDLGYEVEADIELEGEAEAGVLLFYSPKLYCGLGFSERGLVMHRVGTQRRGAAPADFGRRMQIRVQNDRHIVTCWSRTPGREWTQYGVRFETSGYNHNTAWDFLSLRPALYCAGRGSAQVRSVTYRAL
;
A
#
# COMPACT_ATOMS: atom_id res chain seq x y z
N SER A 1 10.31 6.78 -4.94
CA SER A 1 9.48 5.65 -4.46
C SER A 1 9.10 5.92 -2.99
N PRO A 2 8.45 5.02 -2.21
CA PRO A 2 8.32 5.17 -0.76
C PRO A 2 9.66 5.35 -0.04
N THR A 3 10.75 4.88 -0.64
CA THR A 3 12.13 5.09 -0.19
C THR A 3 12.55 6.57 -0.21
N ASP A 4 11.98 7.37 -1.10
CA ASP A 4 12.26 8.81 -1.27
C ASP A 4 11.08 9.68 -0.82
N SER A 5 10.07 9.09 -0.20
CA SER A 5 8.92 9.81 0.34
C SER A 5 8.85 9.67 1.85
N ARG A 6 7.91 10.38 2.47
CA ARG A 6 7.60 10.25 3.90
C ARG A 6 6.22 9.62 4.03
N PRO A 7 6.11 8.28 4.11
CA PRO A 7 4.82 7.63 4.30
C PRO A 7 4.14 8.14 5.56
N LEU A 8 2.86 8.49 5.45
CA LEU A 8 2.01 8.81 6.59
C LEU A 8 1.57 7.49 7.22
N THR A 9 2.08 7.19 8.42
CA THR A 9 1.80 5.95 9.14
C THR A 9 0.87 6.17 10.33
N PHE A 10 0.19 5.13 10.77
CA PHE A 10 -0.53 5.12 12.05
C PHE A 10 -0.33 3.80 12.80
N ILE A 11 -0.48 3.84 14.12
CA ILE A 11 -0.31 2.66 14.99
C ILE A 11 -1.53 1.75 14.89
N ASN A 12 -1.30 0.44 14.82
CA ASN A 12 -2.31 -0.60 15.00
C ASN A 12 -1.89 -1.57 16.12
N GLY A 13 -2.87 -2.15 16.81
CA GLY A 13 -2.65 -3.17 17.84
C GLY A 13 -3.07 -4.58 17.43
N ASP A 14 -3.85 -4.70 16.35
CA ASP A 14 -4.45 -5.97 15.94
C ASP A 14 -3.50 -6.83 15.09
N LEU A 15 -3.58 -8.15 15.29
CA LEU A 15 -2.84 -9.15 14.51
C LEU A 15 -3.48 -9.43 13.13
N GLY A 16 -4.76 -9.09 12.99
CA GLY A 16 -5.53 -9.17 11.76
C GLY A 16 -6.27 -7.87 11.52
N TYR A 17 -6.09 -7.26 10.36
CA TYR A 17 -6.75 -6.01 10.00
C TYR A 17 -6.80 -5.77 8.50
N GLU A 18 -7.66 -4.85 8.10
CA GLU A 18 -7.82 -4.35 6.74
C GLU A 18 -7.73 -2.82 6.73
N VAL A 19 -7.00 -2.29 5.75
CA VAL A 19 -6.92 -0.85 5.47
C VAL A 19 -7.36 -0.60 4.05
N GLU A 20 -8.36 0.26 3.89
CA GLU A 20 -8.86 0.71 2.60
C GLU A 20 -8.64 2.22 2.45
N ALA A 21 -8.23 2.66 1.27
CA ALA A 21 -8.11 4.08 0.94
C ALA A 21 -8.65 4.37 -0.46
N ASP A 22 -9.37 5.48 -0.60
CA ASP A 22 -9.79 6.07 -1.89
C ASP A 22 -8.85 7.22 -2.23
N ILE A 23 -8.09 7.06 -3.31
CA ILE A 23 -6.97 7.94 -3.65
C ILE A 23 -7.16 8.45 -5.08
N GLU A 24 -6.93 9.74 -5.29
CA GLU A 24 -6.93 10.40 -6.59
C GLU A 24 -5.60 11.12 -6.83
N LEU A 25 -4.97 10.85 -7.98
CA LEU A 25 -3.67 11.39 -8.37
C LEU A 25 -3.82 12.70 -9.14
N GLU A 26 -2.91 13.62 -8.89
CA GLU A 26 -2.78 14.89 -9.60
C GLU A 26 -1.35 15.02 -10.16
N GLY A 27 -1.22 15.18 -11.47
CA GLY A 27 0.07 15.26 -12.15
C GLY A 27 0.85 13.95 -12.13
N GLU A 28 2.18 14.04 -12.20
CA GLU A 28 3.08 12.89 -12.25
C GLU A 28 3.32 12.31 -10.85
N ALA A 29 2.35 11.54 -10.35
CA ALA A 29 2.36 10.92 -9.04
C ALA A 29 2.16 9.40 -9.07
N GLU A 30 2.64 8.76 -8.02
CA GLU A 30 2.37 7.38 -7.63
C GLU A 30 1.93 7.39 -6.17
N ALA A 31 0.83 6.74 -5.84
CA ALA A 31 0.34 6.68 -4.47
C ALA A 31 -0.30 5.33 -4.15
N GLY A 32 -0.49 5.04 -2.87
CA GLY A 32 -1.15 3.82 -2.44
C GLY A 32 -1.07 3.53 -0.95
N VAL A 33 -1.33 2.27 -0.61
CA VAL A 33 -1.38 1.76 0.75
C VAL A 33 -0.26 0.74 0.94
N LEU A 34 0.50 0.88 2.02
CA LEU A 34 1.58 -0.01 2.40
C LEU A 34 1.35 -0.54 3.82
N LEU A 35 2.01 -1.65 4.13
CA LEU A 35 2.47 -1.94 5.48
C LEU A 35 3.96 -1.60 5.52
N PHE A 36 4.31 -0.64 6.35
CA PHE A 36 5.63 -0.02 6.42
C PHE A 36 6.25 -0.27 7.79
N TYR A 37 7.38 -0.97 7.82
CA TYR A 37 8.22 -1.09 9.00
C TYR A 37 9.38 -0.11 8.91
N SER A 38 10.10 -0.10 7.79
CA SER A 38 11.22 0.81 7.52
C SER A 38 11.41 0.99 6.00
N PRO A 39 12.29 1.91 5.54
CA PRO A 39 12.58 2.08 4.11
C PRO A 39 13.13 0.82 3.42
N LYS A 40 13.61 -0.18 4.17
CA LYS A 40 14.07 -1.47 3.64
C LYS A 40 13.00 -2.56 3.73
N LEU A 41 12.06 -2.44 4.65
CA LEU A 41 11.06 -3.44 4.98
C LEU A 41 9.66 -2.82 4.89
N TYR A 42 9.08 -2.91 3.71
CA TYR A 42 7.70 -2.53 3.48
C TYR A 42 7.12 -3.36 2.33
N CYS A 43 5.80 -3.50 2.32
CA CYS A 43 5.07 -4.15 1.24
C CYS A 43 3.72 -3.48 1.01
N GLY A 44 3.12 -3.72 -0.14
CA GLY A 44 1.76 -3.27 -0.42
C GLY A 44 1.57 -2.94 -1.89
N LEU A 45 0.56 -2.10 -2.14
CA LEU A 45 0.11 -1.78 -3.48
C LEU A 45 -0.12 -0.28 -3.62
N GLY A 46 0.35 0.26 -4.73
CA GLY A 46 -0.13 1.54 -5.22
C GLY A 46 -0.35 1.52 -6.71
N PHE A 47 -0.48 2.72 -7.25
CA PHE A 47 -0.80 2.95 -8.65
C PHE A 47 -0.27 4.31 -9.09
N SER A 48 -0.01 4.42 -10.38
CA SER A 48 0.41 5.62 -11.10
C SER A 48 -0.29 5.61 -12.45
N GLU A 49 -0.31 6.68 -13.24
CA GLU A 49 -0.96 6.69 -14.57
C GLU A 49 -0.60 5.52 -15.52
N ARG A 50 0.53 4.84 -15.26
CA ARG A 50 1.04 3.70 -16.06
C ARG A 50 0.55 2.32 -15.60
N GLY A 51 -0.14 2.24 -14.46
CA GLY A 51 -0.63 0.97 -13.90
C GLY A 51 -0.34 0.80 -12.41
N LEU A 52 -0.55 -0.43 -11.95
CA LEU A 52 -0.31 -0.83 -10.56
C LEU A 52 1.19 -0.93 -10.26
N VAL A 53 1.54 -0.62 -9.02
CA VAL A 53 2.90 -0.66 -8.51
C VAL A 53 2.91 -1.49 -7.25
N MET A 54 3.46 -2.70 -7.35
CA MET A 54 3.70 -3.55 -6.21
C MET A 54 4.98 -3.12 -5.52
N HIS A 55 4.94 -3.13 -4.20
CA HIS A 55 6.09 -2.86 -3.34
C HIS A 55 6.39 -4.08 -2.48
N ARG A 56 7.66 -4.45 -2.40
CA ARG A 56 8.14 -5.55 -1.55
C ARG A 56 9.61 -5.40 -1.21
N VAL A 57 9.95 -5.41 0.09
CA VAL A 57 11.35 -5.41 0.59
C VAL A 57 12.20 -4.33 -0.09
N GLY A 58 11.73 -3.08 -0.07
CA GLY A 58 12.45 -1.96 -0.69
C GLY A 58 12.48 -1.94 -2.22
N THR A 59 11.85 -2.92 -2.89
CA THR A 59 11.79 -2.99 -4.35
C THR A 59 10.40 -2.66 -4.87
N GLN A 60 10.35 -2.14 -6.10
CA GLN A 60 9.12 -1.85 -6.82
C GLN A 60 9.02 -2.74 -8.06
N ARG A 61 7.84 -3.28 -8.31
CA ARG A 61 7.51 -3.98 -9.56
C ARG A 61 6.24 -3.38 -10.14
N ARG A 62 6.35 -2.84 -11.35
CA ARG A 62 5.20 -2.32 -12.10
C ARG A 62 4.45 -3.49 -12.75
N GLY A 63 3.15 -3.52 -12.55
CA GLY A 63 2.22 -4.40 -13.25
C GLY A 63 1.54 -3.66 -14.39
N ALA A 64 0.91 -4.40 -15.29
CA ALA A 64 0.07 -3.80 -16.32
C ALA A 64 -1.10 -3.05 -15.68
N ALA A 65 -1.50 -1.94 -16.31
CA ALA A 65 -2.73 -1.24 -15.96
C ALA A 65 -3.95 -2.11 -16.31
N PRO A 66 -4.94 -2.25 -15.41
CA PRO A 66 -6.29 -2.68 -15.77
C PRO A 66 -6.86 -1.89 -16.96
N ALA A 67 -7.85 -2.44 -17.68
CA ALA A 67 -8.45 -1.74 -18.82
C ALA A 67 -9.16 -0.42 -18.41
N ASP A 68 -9.80 -0.40 -17.24
CA ASP A 68 -10.53 0.76 -16.69
C ASP A 68 -9.65 1.62 -15.76
N PHE A 69 -8.35 1.68 -16.07
CA PHE A 69 -7.37 2.34 -15.22
C PHE A 69 -7.37 3.86 -15.41
N GLY A 70 -7.37 4.60 -14.30
CA GLY A 70 -7.43 6.06 -14.31
C GLY A 70 -6.65 6.66 -13.15
N ARG A 71 -6.91 7.94 -12.87
CA ARG A 71 -6.24 8.69 -11.80
C ARG A 71 -6.83 8.46 -10.41
N ARG A 72 -8.00 7.84 -10.30
CA ARG A 72 -8.65 7.53 -9.02
C ARG A 72 -8.82 6.03 -8.83
N MET A 73 -8.41 5.53 -7.67
CA MET A 73 -8.46 4.12 -7.33
C MET A 73 -8.71 3.92 -5.84
N GLN A 74 -9.46 2.88 -5.51
CA GLN A 74 -9.58 2.37 -4.15
C GLN A 74 -8.63 1.19 -4.00
N ILE A 75 -7.80 1.24 -2.96
CA ILE A 75 -6.83 0.20 -2.62
C ILE A 75 -7.19 -0.35 -1.26
N ARG A 76 -7.15 -1.68 -1.15
CA ARG A 76 -7.35 -2.40 0.09
C ARG A 76 -6.15 -3.29 0.36
N VAL A 77 -5.65 -3.23 1.58
CA VAL A 77 -4.56 -4.07 2.08
C VAL A 77 -5.06 -4.76 3.34
N GLN A 78 -5.12 -6.08 3.30
CA GLN A 78 -5.45 -6.91 4.46
C GLN A 78 -4.17 -7.56 4.95
N ASN A 79 -3.91 -7.46 6.25
CA ASN A 79 -2.96 -8.29 6.96
C ASN A 79 -3.76 -9.30 7.79
N ASP A 80 -3.59 -10.59 7.54
CA ASP A 80 -4.08 -11.64 8.43
C ASP A 80 -2.86 -12.43 8.93
N ARG A 81 -2.43 -12.12 10.16
CA ARG A 81 -1.34 -12.82 10.85
C ARG A 81 -0.10 -12.99 9.95
N HIS A 82 0.37 -11.88 9.39
CA HIS A 82 1.53 -11.75 8.52
C HIS A 82 1.34 -12.08 7.04
N ILE A 83 0.19 -12.63 6.66
CA ILE A 83 -0.15 -12.83 5.25
C ILE A 83 -0.88 -11.59 4.74
N VAL A 84 -0.21 -10.85 3.87
CA VAL A 84 -0.73 -9.61 3.31
C VAL A 84 -1.31 -9.87 1.93
N THR A 85 -2.57 -9.54 1.75
CA THR A 85 -3.28 -9.59 0.46
C THR A 85 -3.73 -8.19 0.08
N CYS A 86 -3.65 -7.87 -1.20
CA CYS A 86 -4.04 -6.55 -1.72
C CYS A 86 -5.17 -6.70 -2.73
N TRP A 87 -6.05 -5.71 -2.78
CA TRP A 87 -7.07 -5.56 -3.80
C TRP A 87 -7.07 -4.12 -4.30
N SER A 88 -7.57 -3.95 -5.51
CA SER A 88 -7.77 -2.64 -6.12
C SER A 88 -9.09 -2.62 -6.90
N ARG A 89 -9.73 -1.46 -6.97
CA ARG A 89 -10.86 -1.21 -7.87
C ARG A 89 -10.94 0.27 -8.26
N THR A 90 -11.54 0.53 -9.42
CA THR A 90 -12.08 1.86 -9.72
C THR A 90 -13.35 2.08 -8.88
N PRO A 91 -13.64 3.31 -8.40
CA PRO A 91 -14.85 3.57 -7.62
C PRO A 91 -16.12 3.03 -8.30
N GLY A 92 -16.96 2.32 -7.54
CA GLY A 92 -18.20 1.72 -8.04
C GLY A 92 -18.04 0.40 -8.79
N ARG A 93 -16.81 -0.13 -8.92
CA ARG A 93 -16.55 -1.46 -9.51
C ARG A 93 -16.34 -2.54 -8.45
N GLU A 94 -16.22 -3.78 -8.91
CA GLU A 94 -15.86 -4.92 -8.09
C GLU A 94 -14.37 -4.92 -7.69
N TRP A 95 -14.08 -5.50 -6.53
CA TRP A 95 -12.71 -5.67 -6.06
C TRP A 95 -11.97 -6.70 -6.88
N THR A 96 -10.80 -6.33 -7.41
CA THR A 96 -9.88 -7.28 -8.04
C THR A 96 -8.74 -7.57 -7.08
N GLN A 97 -8.56 -8.84 -6.70
CA GLN A 97 -7.41 -9.25 -5.89
C GLN A 97 -6.12 -9.16 -6.72
N TYR A 98 -5.09 -8.60 -6.13
CA TYR A 98 -3.75 -8.63 -6.70
C TYR A 98 -3.20 -10.06 -6.64
N GLY A 99 -2.54 -10.51 -7.72
CA GLY A 99 -2.13 -11.90 -7.87
C GLY A 99 -1.02 -12.37 -6.93
N VAL A 100 -0.32 -11.44 -6.25
CA VAL A 100 0.78 -11.75 -5.32
C VAL A 100 0.38 -11.41 -3.89
N ARG A 101 0.68 -12.33 -2.97
CA ARG A 101 0.61 -12.12 -1.52
C ARG A 101 2.00 -11.88 -0.94
N PHE A 102 2.06 -11.23 0.21
CA PHE A 102 3.31 -10.97 0.93
C PHE A 102 3.31 -11.73 2.25
N GLU A 103 4.46 -12.27 2.63
CA GLU A 103 4.73 -12.84 3.94
C GLU A 103 5.55 -11.79 4.72
N THR A 104 5.10 -11.42 5.92
CA THR A 104 5.65 -10.29 6.70
C THR A 104 6.08 -10.68 8.11
N SER A 105 6.19 -11.96 8.43
CA SER A 105 6.63 -12.43 9.75
C SER A 105 8.02 -11.92 10.10
N GLY A 106 8.89 -11.74 9.10
CA GLY A 106 10.23 -11.15 9.25
C GLY A 106 10.26 -9.62 9.33
N TYR A 107 9.13 -8.91 9.26
CA TYR A 107 9.12 -7.44 9.26
C TYR A 107 9.04 -6.94 10.71
N ASN A 108 10.08 -7.26 11.49
CA ASN A 108 10.12 -6.99 12.92
C ASN A 108 11.53 -6.62 13.38
N HIS A 109 11.63 -6.16 14.64
CA HIS A 109 12.88 -5.74 15.24
C HIS A 109 13.96 -6.83 15.30
N ASN A 110 13.61 -8.10 15.54
CA ASN A 110 14.60 -9.18 15.60
C ASN A 110 15.27 -9.44 14.24
N THR A 111 14.63 -9.03 13.15
CA THR A 111 15.20 -9.07 11.80
C THR A 111 15.89 -7.76 11.43
N ALA A 112 15.32 -6.62 11.83
CA ALA A 112 15.69 -5.30 11.31
C ALA A 112 16.49 -4.41 12.27
N TRP A 113 16.56 -4.78 13.56
CA TRP A 113 17.30 -4.09 14.63
C TRP A 113 16.92 -2.63 14.91
N ASP A 114 15.67 -2.23 14.60
CA ASP A 114 15.25 -0.82 14.60
C ASP A 114 14.15 -0.46 15.63
N PHE A 115 13.69 -1.41 16.45
CA PHE A 115 12.63 -1.25 17.48
C PHE A 115 11.33 -0.59 16.99
N LEU A 116 11.03 -0.69 15.69
CA LEU A 116 9.80 -0.20 15.09
C LEU A 116 8.71 -1.27 15.09
N SER A 117 7.53 -0.91 14.59
CA SER A 117 6.43 -1.84 14.32
C SER A 117 6.02 -1.76 12.85
N LEU A 118 5.48 -2.86 12.32
CA LEU A 118 4.87 -2.87 10.99
C LEU A 118 3.55 -2.10 11.06
N ARG A 119 3.45 -0.98 10.33
CA ARG A 119 2.32 -0.05 10.43
C ARG A 119 1.63 0.12 9.08
N PRO A 120 0.29 0.23 9.03
CA PRO A 120 -0.37 0.79 7.87
C PRO A 120 0.20 2.16 7.51
N ALA A 121 0.33 2.40 6.20
CA ALA A 121 0.87 3.64 5.69
C ALA A 121 0.20 4.05 4.38
N LEU A 122 0.04 5.35 4.20
CA LEU A 122 -0.23 5.97 2.92
C LEU A 122 1.05 6.57 2.39
N TYR A 123 1.29 6.46 1.09
CA TYR A 123 2.43 7.12 0.46
C TYR A 123 2.00 7.83 -0.81
N CYS A 124 2.74 8.88 -1.14
CA CYS A 124 2.74 9.53 -2.43
C CYS A 124 4.21 9.77 -2.82
N ALA A 125 4.54 9.57 -4.09
CA ALA A 125 5.88 9.79 -4.63
C ALA A 125 5.78 10.34 -6.07
N GLY A 126 6.82 11.02 -6.52
CA GLY A 126 6.83 11.71 -7.82
C GLY A 126 6.82 13.23 -7.67
N ARG A 127 6.46 13.94 -8.74
CA ARG A 127 6.39 15.40 -8.78
C ARG A 127 4.97 15.95 -8.61
N GLY A 128 3.98 15.07 -8.67
CA GLY A 128 2.58 15.40 -8.42
C GLY A 128 2.14 15.23 -6.96
N SER A 129 0.84 15.26 -6.76
CA SER A 129 0.15 15.09 -5.48
C SER A 129 -0.85 13.93 -5.54
N ALA A 130 -1.31 13.50 -4.36
CA ALA A 130 -2.41 12.55 -4.23
C ALA A 130 -3.41 13.05 -3.18
N GLN A 131 -4.68 13.15 -3.57
CA GLN A 131 -5.78 13.40 -2.65
C GLN A 131 -6.30 12.08 -2.10
N VAL A 132 -6.23 11.91 -0.78
CA VAL A 132 -6.83 10.76 -0.09
C VAL A 132 -8.21 11.19 0.40
N ARG A 133 -9.25 10.67 -0.25
CA ARG A 133 -10.66 11.04 0.00
C ARG A 133 -11.22 10.36 1.24
N SER A 134 -10.80 9.14 1.52
CA SER A 134 -11.16 8.38 2.70
C SER A 134 -10.10 7.35 3.04
N VAL A 135 -10.05 7.00 4.33
CA VAL A 135 -9.24 5.90 4.87
C VAL A 135 -10.11 5.15 5.87
N THR A 136 -10.25 3.84 5.69
CA THR A 136 -11.00 2.98 6.60
C THR A 136 -10.06 1.93 7.15
N TYR A 137 -10.03 1.79 8.48
CA TYR A 137 -9.34 0.71 9.17
C TYR A 137 -10.39 -0.22 9.81
N ARG A 138 -10.18 -1.53 9.72
CA ARG A 138 -11.07 -2.53 10.31
C ARG A 138 -10.25 -3.70 10.88
N ALA A 139 -10.40 -3.98 12.16
CA ALA A 139 -9.86 -5.19 12.78
C ALA A 139 -10.60 -6.45 12.27
N LEU A 140 -9.91 -7.61 12.28
CA LEU A 140 -10.43 -8.90 11.81
C LEU A 140 -10.54 -9.93 12.93
#